data_AF-A0A6A6IBL2-F1
#
_entry.id   AF-A0A6A6IBL2-F1
#
_cell.length_a   1.000
_cell.length_b   1.000
_cell.length_c   1.000
_cell.angle_alpha   90.00
_cell.angle_beta   90.00
_cell.angle_gamma   90.00
#
_symmetry.space_group_name_H-M   'P 1'
#
loop_
_entity.id
_entity.type
_entity.pdbx_description
1 polymer ?
#
loop_
_entity_poly.entity_id
_entity_poly.type
_entity_poly.pdbx_seq_one_letter_code
_entity_poly.pdbx_strand_id
1 'polypeptide(L)'
;MSISRISNSLVSGTNENTLALVNFNIDFSLLKLEPPREFAGLGLSLTQQRREVAEEGSVHRTARRLGALFENSAPKSPNLIRAYGSRVSEISQGSTNEDIPQRHGVFAQCAGVDGTSVWAAATSGMSAIAVHLLACMLARAWSGPQATSIWVEIVEERRRMLRKQISDGLYDSSVQLGLAVSEDLSRNDLAQWDASTRAWLQVADDNQIRRQKQLMLIINNVNIPVNQGNSSVSTYARVTEAWKTALEALEKLFSGQSESISKGSILLGLASWHLYPNLLVLGEKITTIDFNDPAVEGSGQLTIGLRNPDPDKDEGVYWSLSLAHLKFYGEPVKVTSFTTRDASRLSIGEFHLLVLGSMISDW
;
A
#
# COMPACT_ATOMS: atom_id res chain seq x y z
N MET A 1 -11.43 -44.62 35.16
CA MET A 1 -11.84 -44.63 33.75
C MET A 1 -13.11 -43.80 33.58
N SER A 2 -13.01 -42.68 32.86
CA SER A 2 -14.03 -42.17 31.93
C SER A 2 -13.41 -40.97 31.21
N ILE A 3 -13.12 -41.15 29.93
CA ILE A 3 -12.47 -40.18 29.05
C ILE A 3 -13.57 -39.26 28.50
N SER A 4 -13.37 -37.96 28.70
CA SER A 4 -14.21 -36.88 28.19
C SER A 4 -14.27 -36.94 26.65
N ARG A 5 -15.48 -37.08 26.10
CA ARG A 5 -15.74 -36.95 24.65
C ARG A 5 -15.58 -35.49 24.23
N ILE A 6 -14.52 -35.18 23.50
CA ILE A 6 -14.39 -33.94 22.74
C ILE A 6 -15.09 -34.18 21.39
N SER A 7 -16.21 -33.51 21.17
CA SER A 7 -16.96 -33.55 19.92
C SER A 7 -16.36 -32.55 18.93
N ASN A 8 -15.66 -33.06 17.91
CA ASN A 8 -15.33 -32.32 16.69
C ASN A 8 -16.61 -32.04 15.90
N SER A 9 -16.94 -30.77 15.67
CA SER A 9 -17.82 -30.40 14.56
C SER A 9 -17.11 -29.36 13.69
N LEU A 10 -16.59 -29.87 12.58
CA LEU A 10 -16.09 -29.10 11.45
C LEU A 10 -17.18 -29.10 10.36
N VAL A 11 -17.46 -27.89 9.85
CA VAL A 11 -18.07 -27.54 8.55
C VAL A 11 -19.59 -27.73 8.38
N SER A 12 -20.32 -26.60 8.39
CA SER A 12 -21.00 -26.06 7.19
C SER A 12 -21.82 -24.79 7.52
N GLY A 13 -21.76 -23.78 6.64
CA GLY A 13 -22.91 -22.94 6.31
C GLY A 13 -23.17 -21.65 7.10
N THR A 14 -22.80 -20.52 6.49
CA THR A 14 -23.52 -19.21 6.52
C THR A 14 -23.76 -18.48 7.85
N ASN A 15 -22.98 -17.40 8.05
CA ASN A 15 -23.44 -16.04 8.36
C ASN A 15 -24.26 -15.70 9.62
N GLU A 16 -24.16 -16.46 10.72
CA GLU A 16 -24.70 -16.00 12.03
C GLU A 16 -23.64 -15.77 13.13
N ASN A 17 -22.41 -16.29 12.97
CA ASN A 17 -21.37 -16.20 14.03
C ASN A 17 -20.72 -14.83 14.20
N THR A 18 -20.90 -13.88 13.27
CA THR A 18 -20.29 -12.55 13.40
C THR A 18 -20.94 -11.73 14.52
N LEU A 19 -22.24 -11.94 14.80
CA LEU A 19 -22.95 -11.23 15.87
C LEU A 19 -22.50 -11.67 17.27
N ALA A 20 -22.09 -12.94 17.44
CA ALA A 20 -21.60 -13.45 18.73
C ALA A 20 -20.18 -12.98 19.05
N LEU A 21 -19.34 -12.74 18.03
CA LEU A 21 -17.97 -12.24 18.21
C LEU A 21 -17.91 -10.77 18.65
N VAL A 22 -18.98 -9.99 18.46
CA VAL A 22 -19.06 -8.60 18.94
C VAL A 22 -19.26 -8.53 20.46
N ASN A 23 -19.83 -9.56 21.09
CA ASN A 23 -20.06 -9.62 22.55
C ASN A 23 -18.99 -10.43 23.31
N PHE A 24 -18.13 -11.17 22.62
CA PHE A 24 -16.93 -11.74 23.24
C PHE A 24 -15.80 -10.73 23.13
N ASN A 25 -15.16 -10.45 24.26
CA ASN A 25 -13.98 -9.58 24.41
C ASN A 25 -12.73 -10.19 23.74
N ILE A 26 -12.87 -10.71 22.53
CA ILE A 26 -11.78 -11.16 21.67
C ILE A 26 -11.34 -9.91 20.92
N ASP A 27 -10.14 -9.43 21.24
CA ASP A 27 -9.50 -8.37 20.49
C ASP A 27 -9.26 -8.87 19.06
N PHE A 28 -10.19 -8.56 18.15
CA PHE A 28 -10.17 -8.98 16.75
C PHE A 28 -8.89 -8.53 16.03
N SER A 29 -8.20 -7.52 16.56
CA SER A 29 -6.91 -7.08 16.05
C SER A 29 -5.79 -8.11 16.25
N LEU A 30 -5.99 -9.11 17.12
CA LEU A 30 -5.07 -10.23 17.36
C LEU A 30 -5.40 -11.47 16.51
N LEU A 31 -6.51 -11.48 15.76
CA LEU A 31 -6.85 -12.64 14.92
C LEU A 31 -5.88 -12.75 13.75
N LYS A 32 -5.16 -13.86 13.70
CA LYS A 32 -4.26 -14.24 12.61
C LYS A 32 -4.97 -15.14 11.63
N LEU A 33 -4.85 -14.82 10.35
CA LEU A 33 -5.34 -15.62 9.23
C LEU A 33 -4.17 -16.33 8.54
N GLU A 34 -4.49 -17.42 7.85
CA GLU A 34 -3.53 -18.09 6.98
C GLU A 34 -3.23 -17.16 5.77
N PRO A 35 -1.95 -16.79 5.54
CA PRO A 35 -1.58 -15.93 4.43
C PRO A 35 -1.74 -16.66 3.09
N PRO A 36 -2.04 -15.96 1.99
CA PRO A 36 -2.10 -16.58 0.67
C PRO A 36 -0.75 -17.23 0.32
N ARG A 37 -0.79 -18.40 -0.32
CA ARG A 37 0.40 -19.22 -0.65
C ARG A 37 1.45 -18.44 -1.43
N GLU A 38 1.05 -17.45 -2.21
CA GLU A 38 1.93 -16.61 -3.01
C GLU A 38 2.89 -15.78 -2.16
N PHE A 39 2.55 -15.50 -0.89
CA PHE A 39 3.41 -14.79 0.06
C PHE A 39 4.33 -15.72 0.87
N ALA A 40 4.24 -17.04 0.68
CA ALA A 40 4.99 -18.00 1.50
C ALA A 40 6.51 -17.78 1.46
N GLY A 41 7.05 -17.35 0.32
CA GLY A 41 8.47 -17.02 0.18
C GLY A 41 8.90 -15.89 1.12
N LEU A 42 8.07 -14.87 1.32
CA LEU A 42 8.35 -13.81 2.29
C LEU A 42 8.36 -14.34 3.72
N GLY A 43 7.35 -15.11 4.11
CA GLY A 43 7.25 -15.67 5.45
C GLY A 43 8.45 -16.53 5.84
N LEU A 44 9.06 -17.22 4.87
CA LEU A 44 10.28 -18.02 5.07
C LEU A 44 11.56 -17.17 5.11
N SER A 45 11.58 -16.03 4.42
CA SER A 45 12.74 -15.12 4.36
C SER A 45 12.82 -14.15 5.54
N LEU A 46 11.74 -13.91 6.28
CA LEU A 46 11.76 -12.99 7.44
C LEU A 46 12.56 -13.57 8.61
N THR A 47 13.29 -12.71 9.31
CA THR A 47 13.89 -13.06 10.61
C THR A 47 12.78 -13.38 11.63
N GLN A 48 13.10 -14.20 12.63
CA GLN A 48 12.16 -14.55 13.68
C GLN A 48 11.53 -13.30 14.32
N GLN A 49 12.36 -12.31 14.68
CA GLN A 49 11.87 -11.06 15.28
C GLN A 49 10.91 -10.30 14.35
N ARG A 50 11.24 -10.16 13.06
CA ARG A 50 10.36 -9.45 12.11
C ARG A 50 9.04 -10.18 11.89
N ARG A 51 9.07 -11.51 11.92
CA ARG A 51 7.89 -12.35 11.82
C ARG A 51 7.01 -12.21 13.05
N GLU A 52 7.58 -12.25 14.26
CA GLU A 52 6.86 -12.03 15.51
C GLU A 52 6.20 -10.63 15.52
N VAL A 53 6.93 -9.58 15.12
CA VAL A 53 6.36 -8.22 15.03
C VAL A 53 5.23 -8.14 13.99
N ALA A 54 5.36 -8.85 12.87
CA ALA A 54 4.35 -8.87 11.81
C ALA A 54 3.13 -9.74 12.13
N GLU A 55 3.24 -10.70 13.05
CA GLU A 55 2.16 -11.63 13.39
C GLU A 55 1.46 -11.28 14.72
N GLU A 56 2.18 -10.64 15.64
CA GLU A 56 1.71 -10.38 17.02
C GLU A 56 1.90 -8.91 17.45
N GLY A 57 2.66 -8.12 16.69
CA GLY A 57 3.05 -6.75 17.04
C GLY A 57 2.01 -5.66 16.72
N SER A 58 2.41 -4.40 16.93
CA SER A 58 1.59 -3.22 16.60
C SER A 58 1.26 -3.14 15.11
N VAL A 59 2.18 -3.57 14.24
CA VAL A 59 2.01 -3.57 12.78
C VAL A 59 0.91 -4.56 12.36
N HIS A 60 0.85 -5.75 12.97
CA HIS A 60 -0.25 -6.71 12.76
C HIS A 60 -1.60 -6.11 13.12
N ARG A 61 -1.72 -5.57 14.34
CA ARG A 61 -2.96 -4.93 14.81
C ARG A 61 -3.36 -3.78 13.88
N THR A 62 -2.41 -2.96 13.45
CA THR A 62 -2.65 -1.86 12.50
C THR A 62 -3.18 -2.38 11.17
N ALA A 63 -2.55 -3.41 10.59
CA ALA A 63 -2.99 -4.04 9.35
C ALA A 63 -4.42 -4.58 9.47
N ARG A 64 -4.73 -5.26 10.58
CA ARG A 64 -6.06 -5.82 10.84
C ARG A 64 -7.12 -4.73 11.01
N ARG A 65 -6.79 -3.66 11.74
CA ARG A 65 -7.68 -2.52 11.98
C ARG A 65 -7.98 -1.76 10.69
N LEU A 66 -6.95 -1.46 9.90
CA LEU A 66 -7.14 -0.82 8.60
C LEU A 66 -7.88 -1.73 7.61
N GLY A 67 -7.56 -3.02 7.59
CA GLY A 67 -8.24 -4.01 6.74
C GLY A 67 -9.75 -4.07 7.01
N ALA A 68 -10.16 -4.09 8.28
CA ALA A 68 -11.57 -4.04 8.68
C ALA A 68 -12.22 -2.68 8.34
N LEU A 69 -11.53 -1.57 8.63
CA LEU A 69 -12.03 -0.22 8.38
C LEU A 69 -12.34 0.03 6.88
N PHE A 70 -11.53 -0.54 5.99
CA PHE A 70 -11.63 -0.36 4.54
C PHE A 70 -12.18 -1.57 3.77
N GLU A 71 -12.70 -2.60 4.46
CA GLU A 71 -13.16 -3.86 3.85
C GLU A 71 -14.13 -3.65 2.67
N ASN A 72 -15.16 -2.81 2.86
CA ASN A 72 -16.15 -2.51 1.82
C ASN A 72 -15.70 -1.43 0.83
N SER A 73 -14.48 -0.93 0.96
CA SER A 73 -13.93 0.12 0.09
C SER A 73 -13.02 -0.44 -0.99
N ALA A 74 -12.31 -1.55 -0.74
CA ALA A 74 -11.44 -2.14 -1.74
C ALA A 74 -12.25 -2.95 -2.78
N PRO A 75 -12.01 -2.79 -4.09
CA PRO A 75 -12.51 -3.72 -5.10
C PRO A 75 -11.86 -5.09 -4.89
N LYS A 76 -12.55 -6.15 -5.34
CA LYS A 76 -12.00 -7.51 -5.30
C LYS A 76 -10.93 -7.65 -6.39
N SER A 77 -9.67 -7.85 -5.98
CA SER A 77 -8.53 -7.94 -6.89
C SER A 77 -7.67 -9.20 -6.65
N PRO A 78 -8.23 -10.42 -6.80
CA PRO A 78 -7.52 -11.65 -6.49
C PRO A 78 -6.34 -11.95 -7.43
N ASN A 79 -6.41 -11.59 -8.71
CA ASN A 79 -5.31 -11.83 -9.65
C ASN A 79 -4.15 -10.87 -9.41
N LEU A 80 -4.45 -9.61 -9.10
CA LEU A 80 -3.47 -8.64 -8.64
C LEU A 80 -2.80 -9.06 -7.33
N ILE A 81 -3.57 -9.49 -6.32
CA ILE A 81 -3.00 -9.94 -5.06
C ILE A 81 -2.10 -11.16 -5.26
N ARG A 82 -2.48 -12.08 -6.16
CA ARG A 82 -1.65 -13.23 -6.54
C ARG A 82 -0.31 -12.78 -7.14
N ALA A 83 -0.36 -11.94 -8.19
CA ALA A 83 0.82 -11.43 -8.87
C ALA A 83 1.74 -10.66 -7.90
N TYR A 84 1.16 -9.81 -7.05
CA TYR A 84 1.89 -9.07 -6.03
C TYR A 84 2.54 -10.01 -5.00
N GLY A 85 1.81 -11.01 -4.49
CA GLY A 85 2.37 -12.01 -3.57
C GLY A 85 3.55 -12.77 -4.17
N SER A 86 3.42 -13.23 -5.42
CA SER A 86 4.49 -13.90 -6.14
C SER A 86 5.72 -13.00 -6.31
N ARG A 87 5.52 -11.72 -6.68
CA ARG A 87 6.59 -10.71 -6.75
C ARG A 87 7.26 -10.49 -5.39
N VAL A 88 6.48 -10.38 -4.33
CA VAL A 88 6.96 -10.20 -2.95
C VAL A 88 7.87 -11.38 -2.55
N SER A 89 7.43 -12.61 -2.82
CA SER A 89 8.22 -13.82 -2.56
C SER A 89 9.49 -13.91 -3.42
N GLU A 90 9.44 -13.49 -4.68
CA GLU A 90 10.63 -13.43 -5.55
C GLU A 90 11.67 -12.44 -4.97
N ILE A 91 11.24 -11.23 -4.60
CA ILE A 91 12.12 -10.21 -4.02
C ILE A 91 12.76 -10.73 -2.72
N SER A 92 11.98 -11.39 -1.85
CA SER A 92 12.45 -11.85 -0.55
C SER A 92 13.40 -13.06 -0.62
N GLN A 93 13.34 -13.84 -1.71
CA GLN A 93 14.27 -14.96 -1.93
C GLN A 93 15.61 -14.50 -2.49
N GLY A 94 15.66 -13.38 -3.22
CA GLY A 94 16.91 -12.80 -3.75
C GLY A 94 17.84 -12.21 -2.68
N SER A 95 17.34 -12.03 -1.46
CA SER A 95 18.08 -11.59 -0.28
C SER A 95 18.41 -12.79 0.60
N THR A 96 19.46 -13.55 0.27
CA THR A 96 19.84 -14.73 1.04
C THR A 96 20.31 -14.36 2.45
N ASN A 97 19.67 -14.97 3.45
CA ASN A 97 19.99 -14.81 4.88
C ASN A 97 21.23 -15.61 5.33
N GLU A 98 21.88 -16.35 4.42
CA GLU A 98 22.90 -17.36 4.73
C GLU A 98 24.11 -16.78 5.48
N ASP A 99 24.42 -15.49 5.30
CA ASP A 99 25.56 -14.82 5.93
C ASP A 99 25.18 -13.84 7.07
N ILE A 100 23.89 -13.72 7.41
CA ILE A 100 23.42 -12.66 8.33
C ILE A 100 24.04 -12.75 9.74
N PRO A 101 24.06 -13.92 10.42
CA PRO A 101 24.59 -14.00 11.79
C PRO A 101 26.08 -13.66 11.86
N GLN A 102 26.86 -14.07 10.85
CA GLN A 102 28.30 -13.86 10.80
C GLN A 102 28.67 -12.41 10.45
N ARG A 103 27.87 -11.74 9.60
CA ARG A 103 28.16 -10.36 9.18
C ARG A 103 27.58 -9.29 10.10
N HIS A 104 26.49 -9.57 10.82
CA HIS A 104 25.71 -8.54 11.53
C HIS A 104 25.73 -8.68 13.05
N GLY A 105 26.27 -9.78 13.60
CA GLY A 105 26.45 -9.98 15.04
C GLY A 105 25.17 -9.71 15.84
N VAL A 106 25.22 -8.72 16.74
CA VAL A 106 24.09 -8.34 17.61
C VAL A 106 22.89 -7.79 16.81
N PHE A 107 23.10 -7.32 15.58
CA PHE A 107 22.05 -6.78 14.71
C PHE A 107 21.49 -7.81 13.72
N ALA A 108 21.89 -9.09 13.82
CA ALA A 108 21.43 -10.14 12.91
C ALA A 108 19.90 -10.25 12.83
N GLN A 109 19.19 -9.95 13.91
CA GLN A 109 17.72 -9.99 13.95
C GLN A 109 17.05 -8.84 13.18
N CYS A 110 17.78 -7.73 12.98
CA CYS A 110 17.35 -6.56 12.22
C CYS A 110 17.81 -6.59 10.75
N ALA A 111 18.60 -7.59 10.36
CA ALA A 111 19.14 -7.71 9.01
C ALA A 111 18.15 -8.39 8.04
N GLY A 112 18.40 -8.23 6.75
CA GLY A 112 17.57 -8.80 5.67
C GLY A 112 16.42 -7.89 5.24
N VAL A 113 15.43 -8.45 4.56
CA VAL A 113 14.32 -7.72 3.94
C VAL A 113 13.28 -7.28 4.97
N ASP A 114 12.96 -5.99 4.99
CA ASP A 114 11.88 -5.45 5.82
C ASP A 114 10.56 -5.58 5.09
N GLY A 115 9.95 -6.75 5.19
CA GLY A 115 8.60 -7.04 4.70
C GLY A 115 7.58 -7.11 5.83
N THR A 116 7.83 -6.50 6.99
CA THR A 116 6.97 -6.64 8.18
C THR A 116 5.54 -6.17 7.90
N SER A 117 5.35 -5.01 7.26
CA SER A 117 4.03 -4.51 6.84
C SER A 117 3.33 -5.43 5.82
N VAL A 118 4.09 -5.98 4.86
CA VAL A 118 3.56 -6.89 3.82
C VAL A 118 3.06 -8.19 4.46
N TRP A 119 3.86 -8.78 5.36
CA TRP A 119 3.51 -10.02 6.03
C TRP A 119 2.35 -9.83 7.01
N ALA A 120 2.35 -8.74 7.77
CA ALA A 120 1.23 -8.35 8.63
C ALA A 120 -0.08 -8.19 7.84
N ALA A 121 -0.02 -7.63 6.64
CA ALA A 121 -1.17 -7.54 5.75
C ALA A 121 -1.64 -8.93 5.30
N ALA A 122 -0.70 -9.79 4.88
CA ALA A 122 -1.00 -11.14 4.40
C ALA A 122 -1.66 -12.00 5.49
N THR A 123 -1.20 -11.91 6.74
CA THR A 123 -1.78 -12.60 7.91
C THR A 123 -3.02 -11.90 8.48
N SER A 124 -3.37 -10.72 7.97
CA SER A 124 -4.58 -9.97 8.35
C SER A 124 -5.71 -10.07 7.32
N GLY A 125 -5.48 -10.75 6.18
CA GLY A 125 -6.49 -11.04 5.16
C GLY A 125 -6.50 -10.09 3.95
N MET A 126 -7.33 -10.42 2.96
CA MET A 126 -7.28 -9.79 1.63
C MET A 126 -7.51 -8.27 1.64
N SER A 127 -8.42 -7.77 2.50
CA SER A 127 -8.67 -6.34 2.65
C SER A 127 -7.45 -5.61 3.22
N ALA A 128 -6.71 -6.24 4.15
CA ALA A 128 -5.47 -5.69 4.68
C ALA A 128 -4.37 -5.65 3.62
N ILE A 129 -4.27 -6.67 2.75
CA ILE A 129 -3.37 -6.65 1.58
C ILE A 129 -3.72 -5.49 0.65
N ALA A 130 -5.00 -5.28 0.33
CA ALA A 130 -5.43 -4.17 -0.50
C ALA A 130 -5.07 -2.80 0.11
N VAL A 131 -5.23 -2.64 1.43
CA VAL A 131 -4.79 -1.45 2.18
C VAL A 131 -3.26 -1.29 2.15
N HIS A 132 -2.51 -2.38 2.24
CA HIS A 132 -1.06 -2.33 2.08
C HIS A 132 -0.65 -1.84 0.69
N LEU A 133 -1.36 -2.24 -0.37
CA LEU A 133 -1.15 -1.69 -1.71
C LEU A 133 -1.42 -0.17 -1.77
N LEU A 134 -2.42 0.33 -1.03
CA LEU A 134 -2.62 1.78 -0.85
C LEU A 134 -1.43 2.42 -0.12
N ALA A 135 -0.94 1.80 0.94
CA ALA A 135 0.23 2.28 1.67
C ALA A 135 1.44 2.40 0.75
N CYS A 136 1.67 1.44 -0.16
CA CYS A 136 2.73 1.51 -1.16
C CYS A 136 2.56 2.68 -2.14
N MET A 137 1.32 3.02 -2.54
CA MET A 137 1.06 4.20 -3.37
C MET A 137 1.36 5.50 -2.61
N LEU A 138 0.92 5.60 -1.35
CA LEU A 138 1.16 6.77 -0.52
C LEU A 138 2.63 6.95 -0.18
N ALA A 139 3.34 5.88 0.19
CA ALA A 139 4.75 5.92 0.53
C ALA A 139 5.62 6.31 -0.68
N ARG A 140 5.25 5.90 -1.90
CA ARG A 140 5.95 6.33 -3.12
C ARG A 140 5.68 7.79 -3.47
N ALA A 141 4.43 8.24 -3.31
CA ALA A 141 4.04 9.58 -3.70
C ALA A 141 4.35 10.64 -2.64
N TRP A 142 4.42 10.33 -1.35
CA TRP A 142 4.49 11.34 -0.29
C TRP A 142 5.62 11.06 0.69
N SER A 143 6.16 12.13 1.28
CA SER A 143 7.10 11.99 2.39
C SER A 143 6.40 11.37 3.61
N GLY A 144 7.17 10.78 4.53
CA GLY A 144 6.61 10.10 5.72
C GLY A 144 5.60 10.95 6.51
N PRO A 145 5.91 12.22 6.86
CA PRO A 145 4.96 13.09 7.55
C PRO A 145 3.69 13.42 6.74
N GLN A 146 3.82 13.60 5.42
CA GLN A 146 2.69 13.84 4.53
C GLN A 146 1.80 12.60 4.42
N ALA A 147 2.38 11.42 4.20
CA ALA A 147 1.66 10.16 4.14
C ALA A 147 0.94 9.86 5.47
N THR A 148 1.59 10.09 6.61
CA THR A 148 0.97 9.96 7.94
C THR A 148 -0.24 10.89 8.08
N SER A 149 -0.12 12.13 7.60
CA SER A 149 -1.22 13.11 7.65
C SER A 149 -2.39 12.71 6.74
N ILE A 150 -2.10 12.16 5.56
CA ILE A 150 -3.10 11.58 4.65
C ILE A 150 -3.80 10.41 5.33
N TRP A 151 -3.06 9.49 5.94
CA TRP A 151 -3.61 8.35 6.67
C TRP A 151 -4.58 8.77 7.78
N VAL A 152 -4.21 9.76 8.59
CA VAL A 152 -5.09 10.31 9.64
C VAL A 152 -6.39 10.82 9.02
N GLU A 153 -6.29 11.64 7.97
CA GLU A 153 -7.47 12.24 7.33
C GLU A 153 -8.40 11.18 6.72
N ILE A 154 -7.87 10.18 6.02
CA ILE A 154 -8.71 9.15 5.39
C ILE A 154 -9.32 8.18 6.42
N VAL A 155 -8.62 7.91 7.53
CA VAL A 155 -9.14 7.08 8.63
C VAL A 155 -10.27 7.81 9.34
N GLU A 156 -10.09 9.09 9.67
CA GLU A 156 -11.12 9.90 10.34
C GLU A 156 -12.37 10.05 9.48
N GLU A 157 -12.19 10.34 8.19
CA GLU A 157 -13.31 10.46 7.26
C GLU A 157 -14.04 9.12 7.10
N ARG A 158 -13.30 8.00 7.02
CA ARG A 158 -13.90 6.67 6.96
C ARG A 158 -14.68 6.33 8.23
N ARG A 159 -14.14 6.62 9.42
CA ARG A 159 -14.85 6.47 10.70
C ARG A 159 -16.15 7.28 10.70
N ARG A 160 -16.11 8.53 10.25
CA ARG A 160 -17.30 9.40 10.14
C ARG A 160 -18.35 8.80 9.20
N MET A 161 -17.94 8.26 8.06
CA MET A 161 -18.85 7.58 7.12
C MET A 161 -19.50 6.34 7.73
N LEU A 162 -18.74 5.48 8.44
CA LEU A 162 -19.29 4.29 9.09
C LEU A 162 -20.29 4.66 10.21
N ARG A 163 -19.97 5.65 11.04
CA ARG A 163 -20.91 6.17 12.05
C ARG A 163 -22.20 6.66 11.42
N LYS A 164 -22.11 7.36 10.30
CA LYS A 164 -23.29 7.82 9.55
C LYS A 164 -24.10 6.64 9.03
N GLN A 165 -23.47 5.62 8.44
CA GLN A 165 -24.17 4.42 7.96
C GLN A 165 -24.94 3.71 9.08
N ILE A 166 -24.33 3.57 10.26
CA ILE A 166 -24.99 2.98 11.44
C ILE A 166 -26.18 3.85 11.88
N SER A 167 -26.00 5.17 11.93
CA SER A 167 -27.08 6.11 12.27
C SER A 167 -28.23 6.09 11.25
N ASP A 168 -27.93 5.85 9.97
CA ASP A 168 -28.90 5.77 8.88
C ASP A 168 -29.59 4.37 8.83
N GLY A 169 -29.29 3.47 9.78
CA GLY A 169 -29.92 2.15 9.89
C GLY A 169 -29.32 1.05 9.01
N LEU A 170 -28.18 1.30 8.37
CA LEU A 170 -27.43 0.29 7.61
C LEU A 170 -26.56 -0.53 8.59
N TYR A 171 -27.17 -1.54 9.20
CA TYR A 171 -26.49 -2.48 10.09
C TYR A 171 -25.87 -3.63 9.29
N ASP A 172 -24.61 -3.46 8.89
CA ASP A 172 -23.76 -4.54 8.40
C ASP A 172 -22.72 -4.88 9.48
N SER A 173 -22.53 -6.17 9.73
CA SER A 173 -21.54 -6.70 10.67
C SER A 173 -20.13 -6.18 10.36
N SER A 174 -19.78 -6.02 9.08
CA SER A 174 -18.49 -5.47 8.65
C SER A 174 -18.34 -3.97 9.00
N VAL A 175 -19.43 -3.21 8.93
CA VAL A 175 -19.48 -1.78 9.25
C VAL A 175 -19.29 -1.54 10.75
N GLN A 176 -19.96 -2.33 11.58
CA GLN A 176 -19.81 -2.25 13.04
C GLN A 176 -18.40 -2.64 13.48
N LEU A 177 -17.90 -3.75 12.93
CA LEU A 177 -16.55 -4.24 13.22
C LEU A 177 -15.48 -3.24 12.79
N GLY A 178 -15.58 -2.71 11.58
CA GLY A 178 -14.66 -1.71 11.06
C GLY A 178 -14.63 -0.44 11.91
N LEU A 179 -15.78 0.01 12.42
CA LEU A 179 -15.82 1.18 13.32
C LEU A 179 -15.17 0.86 14.66
N ALA A 180 -15.63 -0.19 15.35
CA ALA A 180 -15.18 -0.56 16.69
C ALA A 180 -13.66 -0.80 16.75
N VAL A 181 -13.16 -1.60 15.81
CA VAL A 181 -11.75 -1.96 15.75
C VAL A 181 -10.88 -0.76 15.38
N SER A 182 -11.42 0.23 14.66
CA SER A 182 -10.66 1.41 14.30
C SER A 182 -10.47 2.41 15.44
N GLU A 183 -11.29 2.44 16.50
CA GLU A 183 -11.26 3.52 17.50
C GLU A 183 -9.87 3.68 18.16
N ASP A 184 -9.16 2.58 18.36
CA ASP A 184 -7.84 2.53 18.99
C ASP A 184 -6.67 2.81 18.03
N LEU A 185 -6.93 3.16 16.76
CA LEU A 185 -5.86 3.43 15.80
C LEU A 185 -5.29 4.84 16.00
N SER A 186 -4.03 4.91 16.46
CA SER A 186 -3.34 6.17 16.74
C SER A 186 -2.54 6.70 15.54
N ARG A 187 -2.19 7.99 15.57
CA ARG A 187 -1.29 8.59 14.56
C ARG A 187 0.08 7.90 14.53
N ASN A 188 0.58 7.44 15.68
CA ASN A 188 1.86 6.73 15.76
C ASN A 188 1.79 5.36 15.08
N ASP A 189 0.66 4.64 15.21
CA ASP A 189 0.44 3.37 14.51
C ASP A 189 0.47 3.58 12.99
N LEU A 190 -0.18 4.64 12.51
CA LEU A 190 -0.18 5.02 11.10
C LEU A 190 1.22 5.40 10.59
N ALA A 191 2.01 6.09 11.42
CA ALA A 191 3.39 6.43 11.09
C ALA A 191 4.29 5.19 11.03
N GLN A 192 4.15 4.24 11.96
CA GLN A 192 4.86 2.96 11.94
C GLN A 192 4.48 2.12 10.72
N TRP A 193 3.20 2.11 10.35
CA TRP A 193 2.70 1.44 9.16
C TRP A 193 3.30 2.01 7.87
N ASP A 194 3.32 3.34 7.70
CA ASP A 194 3.97 3.99 6.55
C ASP A 194 5.48 3.72 6.53
N ALA A 195 6.15 3.82 7.69
CA ALA A 195 7.59 3.60 7.79
C ALA A 195 7.98 2.18 7.38
N SER A 196 7.27 1.15 7.86
CA SER A 196 7.53 -0.25 7.45
C SER A 196 7.18 -0.48 5.97
N THR A 197 6.14 0.17 5.45
CA THR A 197 5.81 0.08 4.02
C THR A 197 6.88 0.72 3.15
N ARG A 198 7.45 1.86 3.58
CA ARG A 198 8.54 2.54 2.90
C ARG A 198 9.83 1.73 2.91
N ALA A 199 10.13 1.06 4.03
CA ALA A 199 11.27 0.15 4.13
C ALA A 199 11.13 -1.01 3.11
N TRP A 200 9.93 -1.58 2.97
CA TRP A 200 9.64 -2.57 1.93
C TRP A 200 9.87 -2.02 0.51
N LEU A 201 9.34 -0.82 0.20
CA LEU A 201 9.50 -0.22 -1.13
C LEU A 201 10.97 0.00 -1.51
N GLN A 202 11.83 0.37 -0.55
CA GLN A 202 13.26 0.54 -0.79
C GLN A 202 13.91 -0.77 -1.21
N VAL A 203 13.63 -1.86 -0.48
CA VAL A 203 14.13 -3.19 -0.83
C VAL A 203 13.65 -3.61 -2.22
N ALA A 204 12.37 -3.40 -2.52
CA ALA A 204 11.78 -3.79 -3.79
C ALA A 204 12.34 -2.94 -4.96
N ASP A 205 12.57 -1.64 -4.75
CA ASP A 205 13.20 -0.75 -5.73
C ASP A 205 14.65 -1.18 -6.05
N ASP A 206 15.41 -1.61 -5.04
CA ASP A 206 16.78 -2.08 -5.22
C ASP A 206 16.83 -3.45 -5.91
N ASN A 207 15.97 -4.38 -5.52
CA ASN A 207 15.89 -5.70 -6.13
C ASN A 207 15.44 -5.63 -7.61
N GLN A 208 14.45 -4.79 -7.91
CA GLN A 208 13.89 -4.64 -9.27
C GLN A 208 14.46 -3.43 -10.03
N ILE A 209 15.66 -2.96 -9.66
CA ILE A 209 16.21 -1.68 -10.12
C ILE A 209 16.20 -1.47 -11.64
N ARG A 210 16.39 -2.51 -12.44
CA ARG A 210 16.40 -2.41 -13.91
C ARG A 210 15.01 -2.12 -14.45
N ARG A 211 14.03 -2.98 -14.13
CA ARG A 211 12.62 -2.81 -14.55
C ARG A 211 12.05 -1.52 -13.97
N GLN A 212 12.37 -1.22 -12.70
CA GLN A 212 11.93 -0.01 -12.05
C GLN A 212 12.48 1.25 -12.71
N LYS A 213 13.78 1.31 -13.03
CA LYS A 213 14.34 2.44 -13.77
C LYS A 213 13.67 2.61 -15.13
N GLN A 214 13.43 1.53 -15.86
CA GLN A 214 12.78 1.58 -17.16
C GLN A 214 11.34 2.09 -17.06
N LEU A 215 10.55 1.60 -16.10
CA LEU A 215 9.20 2.10 -15.85
C LEU A 215 9.21 3.58 -15.45
N MET A 216 10.13 3.99 -14.57
CA MET A 216 10.25 5.38 -14.13
C MET A 216 10.64 6.32 -15.27
N LEU A 217 11.47 5.89 -16.22
CA LEU A 217 11.74 6.68 -17.43
C LEU A 217 10.46 6.94 -18.22
N ILE A 218 9.57 5.95 -18.33
CA ILE A 218 8.29 6.12 -19.02
C ILE A 218 7.39 7.08 -18.24
N ILE A 219 7.27 6.86 -16.93
CA ILE A 219 6.46 7.71 -16.03
C ILE A 219 6.91 9.17 -16.08
N ASN A 220 8.22 9.43 -16.12
CA ASN A 220 8.75 10.78 -16.18
C ASN A 220 8.46 11.48 -17.52
N ASN A 221 8.21 10.74 -18.60
CA ASN A 221 7.91 11.28 -19.93
C ASN A 221 6.41 11.39 -20.23
N VAL A 222 5.52 11.09 -19.26
CA VAL A 222 4.08 11.30 -19.42
C VAL A 222 3.62 12.47 -18.57
N ASN A 223 2.69 13.29 -19.05
CA ASN A 223 2.05 14.34 -18.24
C ASN A 223 0.61 13.95 -17.91
N ILE A 224 0.44 13.11 -16.87
CA ILE A 224 -0.88 12.55 -16.51
C ILE A 224 -1.15 12.71 -15.02
N PRO A 225 -2.24 13.39 -14.62
CA PRO A 225 -2.61 13.48 -13.21
C PRO A 225 -3.08 12.13 -12.65
N VAL A 226 -2.78 11.85 -11.39
CA VAL A 226 -3.27 10.66 -10.67
C VAL A 226 -4.80 10.63 -10.62
N ASN A 227 -5.45 11.76 -10.35
CA ASN A 227 -6.91 11.93 -10.42
C ASN A 227 -7.25 12.99 -11.48
N GLN A 228 -8.27 12.74 -12.30
CA GLN A 228 -8.81 13.73 -13.23
C GLN A 228 -9.93 14.57 -12.57
N GLY A 229 -10.10 15.83 -12.98
CA GLY A 229 -11.18 16.70 -12.51
C GLY A 229 -10.78 17.74 -11.44
N ASN A 230 -11.67 18.70 -11.22
CA ASN A 230 -11.43 19.93 -10.46
C ASN A 230 -11.06 19.68 -8.99
N SER A 231 -10.28 20.60 -8.40
CA SER A 231 -9.65 20.48 -7.08
C SER A 231 -10.58 20.59 -5.86
N SER A 232 -11.91 20.47 -6.02
CA SER A 232 -12.89 20.63 -4.94
C SER A 232 -13.27 19.32 -4.22
N VAL A 233 -12.61 18.22 -4.55
CA VAL A 233 -12.87 16.89 -3.99
C VAL A 233 -11.95 16.65 -2.78
N SER A 234 -12.49 16.12 -1.68
CA SER A 234 -11.75 15.86 -0.43
C SER A 234 -10.57 14.90 -0.63
N THR A 235 -9.56 14.95 0.26
CA THR A 235 -8.41 14.04 0.23
C THR A 235 -8.85 12.58 0.26
N TYR A 236 -9.79 12.24 1.13
CA TYR A 236 -10.37 10.89 1.19
C TYR A 236 -10.89 10.42 -0.17
N ALA A 237 -11.68 11.24 -0.86
CA ALA A 237 -12.26 10.87 -2.13
C ALA A 237 -11.19 10.73 -3.23
N ARG A 238 -10.20 11.63 -3.29
CA ARG A 238 -9.08 11.53 -4.26
C ARG A 238 -8.20 10.31 -4.02
N VAL A 239 -7.84 10.05 -2.76
CA VAL A 239 -7.05 8.87 -2.35
C VAL A 239 -7.79 7.58 -2.66
N THR A 240 -9.06 7.49 -2.27
CA THR A 240 -9.87 6.30 -2.51
C THR A 240 -10.12 6.08 -4.00
N GLU A 241 -10.34 7.12 -4.79
CA GLU A 241 -10.52 7.01 -6.24
C GLU A 241 -9.24 6.51 -6.93
N ALA A 242 -8.08 7.08 -6.59
CA ALA A 242 -6.80 6.68 -7.17
C ALA A 242 -6.49 5.21 -6.86
N TRP A 243 -6.68 4.82 -5.60
CA TRP A 243 -6.50 3.45 -5.13
C TRP A 243 -7.41 2.47 -5.85
N LYS A 244 -8.72 2.73 -5.87
CA LYS A 244 -9.71 1.88 -6.55
C LYS A 244 -9.42 1.74 -8.03
N THR A 245 -9.14 2.86 -8.71
CA THR A 245 -8.81 2.87 -10.14
C THR A 245 -7.61 1.98 -10.42
N ALA A 246 -6.54 2.09 -9.63
CA ALA A 246 -5.34 1.28 -9.82
C ALA A 246 -5.62 -0.21 -9.58
N LEU A 247 -6.34 -0.55 -8.50
CA LEU A 247 -6.70 -1.94 -8.18
C LEU A 247 -7.59 -2.58 -9.26
N GLU A 248 -8.60 -1.86 -9.76
CA GLU A 248 -9.52 -2.36 -10.79
C GLU A 248 -8.83 -2.53 -12.15
N ALA A 249 -8.05 -1.54 -12.57
CA ALA A 249 -7.36 -1.59 -13.85
C ALA A 249 -6.33 -2.73 -13.87
N LEU A 250 -5.55 -2.88 -12.79
CA LEU A 250 -4.52 -3.92 -12.73
C LEU A 250 -5.11 -5.31 -12.49
N GLU A 251 -6.25 -5.44 -11.81
CA GLU A 251 -6.99 -6.70 -11.76
C GLU A 251 -7.46 -7.14 -13.15
N LYS A 252 -8.04 -6.23 -13.94
CA LYS A 252 -8.44 -6.52 -15.33
C LYS A 252 -7.24 -6.87 -16.19
N LEU A 253 -6.15 -6.10 -16.07
CA LEU A 253 -4.91 -6.36 -16.79
C LEU A 253 -4.39 -7.77 -16.54
N PHE A 254 -4.34 -8.20 -15.28
CA PHE A 254 -3.85 -9.54 -14.90
C PHE A 254 -4.90 -10.64 -15.08
N SER A 255 -6.13 -10.29 -15.44
CA SER A 255 -7.11 -11.24 -16.00
C SER A 255 -6.96 -11.46 -17.51
N GLY A 256 -5.95 -10.83 -18.14
CA GLY A 256 -5.67 -10.94 -19.58
C GLY A 256 -6.35 -9.87 -20.44
N GLN A 257 -7.03 -8.90 -19.83
CA GLN A 257 -7.69 -7.81 -20.57
C GLN A 257 -6.71 -6.67 -20.81
N SER A 258 -6.60 -6.21 -22.05
CA SER A 258 -5.80 -5.01 -22.34
C SER A 258 -6.49 -3.76 -21.80
N GLU A 259 -5.69 -2.86 -21.23
CA GLU A 259 -6.18 -1.63 -20.61
C GLU A 259 -5.53 -0.40 -21.25
N SER A 260 -6.21 0.74 -21.22
CA SER A 260 -5.67 2.02 -21.70
C SER A 260 -5.53 3.00 -20.55
N ILE A 261 -4.36 3.61 -20.41
CA ILE A 261 -4.07 4.53 -19.32
C ILE A 261 -4.77 5.87 -19.60
N SER A 262 -5.82 6.12 -18.81
CA SER A 262 -6.46 7.43 -18.72
C SER A 262 -6.05 8.20 -17.47
N LYS A 263 -5.76 7.51 -16.36
CA LYS A 263 -5.42 8.11 -15.06
C LYS A 263 -4.02 7.67 -14.60
N GLY A 264 -3.26 8.61 -14.04
CA GLY A 264 -1.89 8.38 -13.55
C GLY A 264 -1.84 7.41 -12.36
N SER A 265 -2.96 7.17 -11.68
CA SER A 265 -3.05 6.21 -10.59
C SER A 265 -2.62 4.79 -11.00
N ILE A 266 -2.86 4.39 -12.26
CA ILE A 266 -2.48 3.06 -12.77
C ILE A 266 -0.96 2.93 -12.82
N LEU A 267 -0.28 3.95 -13.37
CA LEU A 267 1.19 4.01 -13.44
C LEU A 267 1.81 4.09 -12.04
N LEU A 268 1.23 4.88 -11.14
CA LEU A 268 1.65 4.94 -9.75
C LEU A 268 1.51 3.56 -9.07
N GLY A 269 0.40 2.85 -9.31
CA GLY A 269 0.20 1.49 -8.83
C GLY A 269 1.28 0.53 -9.31
N LEU A 270 1.56 0.49 -10.62
CA LEU A 270 2.63 -0.35 -11.18
C LEU A 270 3.99 -0.08 -10.54
N ALA A 271 4.36 1.20 -10.43
CA ALA A 271 5.62 1.60 -9.81
C ALA A 271 5.68 1.24 -8.31
N SER A 272 4.57 1.38 -7.59
CA SER A 272 4.46 1.08 -6.16
C SER A 272 4.38 -0.41 -5.84
N TRP A 273 3.93 -1.25 -6.76
CA TRP A 273 3.73 -2.68 -6.51
C TRP A 273 4.77 -3.55 -7.21
N HIS A 274 5.70 -2.93 -7.95
CA HIS A 274 6.81 -3.58 -8.65
C HIS A 274 6.34 -4.66 -9.63
N LEU A 275 5.26 -4.35 -10.34
CA LEU A 275 4.67 -5.20 -11.36
C LEU A 275 4.88 -4.52 -12.71
N TYR A 276 5.42 -5.25 -13.68
CA TYR A 276 5.89 -4.66 -14.92
C TYR A 276 5.25 -5.36 -16.14
N PRO A 277 3.97 -5.08 -16.43
CA PRO A 277 3.32 -5.60 -17.63
C PRO A 277 3.93 -4.99 -18.89
N ASN A 278 3.77 -5.66 -20.03
CA ASN A 278 4.21 -5.12 -21.31
C ASN A 278 3.38 -3.89 -21.68
N LEU A 279 4.06 -2.86 -22.19
CA LEU A 279 3.46 -1.56 -22.50
C LEU A 279 3.43 -1.30 -24.00
N LEU A 280 2.37 -0.67 -24.49
CA LEU A 280 2.26 -0.09 -25.83
C LEU A 280 2.21 1.43 -25.70
N VAL A 281 3.30 2.11 -26.04
CA VAL A 281 3.40 3.56 -25.93
C VAL A 281 3.05 4.19 -27.27
N LEU A 282 1.97 4.98 -27.28
CA LEU A 282 1.46 5.71 -28.44
C LEU A 282 1.98 7.16 -28.40
N GLY A 283 3.23 7.34 -28.83
CA GLY A 283 3.86 8.66 -29.04
C GLY A 283 4.02 9.02 -30.51
N GLU A 284 5.08 9.78 -30.83
CA GLU A 284 5.49 10.04 -32.22
C GLU A 284 5.72 8.74 -33.00
N LYS A 285 6.27 7.74 -32.31
CA LYS A 285 6.42 6.37 -32.79
C LYS A 285 5.74 5.41 -31.83
N ILE A 286 4.90 4.54 -32.38
CA ILE A 286 4.32 3.43 -31.63
C ILE A 286 5.46 2.51 -31.19
N THR A 287 5.64 2.38 -29.89
CA THR A 287 6.75 1.62 -29.29
C THR A 287 6.18 0.58 -28.32
N THR A 288 6.47 -0.69 -28.59
CA THR A 288 6.19 -1.78 -27.66
C THR A 288 7.37 -1.94 -26.71
N ILE A 289 7.09 -2.01 -25.41
CA ILE A 289 8.07 -2.16 -24.36
C ILE A 289 7.79 -3.47 -23.64
N ASP A 290 8.67 -4.44 -23.84
CA ASP A 290 8.57 -5.76 -23.23
C ASP A 290 9.43 -5.82 -21.96
N PHE A 291 8.77 -5.99 -20.82
CA PHE A 291 9.44 -6.09 -19.51
C PHE A 291 9.84 -7.52 -19.16
N ASN A 292 9.25 -8.52 -19.84
CA ASN A 292 9.45 -9.95 -19.59
C ASN A 292 9.39 -10.27 -18.10
N ASP A 293 8.32 -9.79 -17.46
CA ASP A 293 8.11 -9.95 -16.03
C ASP A 293 7.36 -11.28 -15.76
N PRO A 294 8.00 -12.27 -15.11
CA PRO A 294 7.38 -13.56 -14.83
C PRO A 294 6.19 -13.45 -13.84
N ALA A 295 6.15 -12.43 -12.99
CA ALA A 295 5.06 -12.23 -12.03
C ALA A 295 3.73 -11.85 -12.70
N VAL A 296 3.80 -11.39 -13.95
CA VAL A 296 2.63 -10.96 -14.75
C VAL A 296 2.61 -11.64 -16.12
N GLU A 297 3.19 -12.84 -16.22
CA GLU A 297 3.13 -13.67 -17.42
C GLU A 297 1.68 -13.99 -17.78
N GLY A 298 1.29 -13.72 -19.04
CA GLY A 298 -0.10 -13.87 -19.49
C GLY A 298 -1.03 -12.69 -19.16
N SER A 299 -0.50 -11.59 -18.62
CA SER A 299 -1.24 -10.34 -18.50
C SER A 299 -1.60 -9.73 -19.87
N GLY A 300 -2.66 -8.93 -19.90
CA GLY A 300 -3.00 -8.10 -21.06
C GLY A 300 -1.93 -7.03 -21.32
N GLN A 301 -2.04 -6.33 -22.45
CA GLN A 301 -1.14 -5.23 -22.78
C GLN A 301 -1.69 -3.91 -22.27
N LEU A 302 -0.83 -3.08 -21.66
CA LEU A 302 -1.22 -1.76 -21.18
C LEU A 302 -0.82 -0.68 -22.18
N THR A 303 -1.79 0.09 -22.66
CA THR A 303 -1.58 1.12 -23.68
C THR A 303 -1.47 2.51 -23.05
N ILE A 304 -0.44 3.27 -23.42
CA ILE A 304 -0.18 4.63 -22.93
C ILE A 304 -0.37 5.63 -24.07
N GLY A 305 -1.37 6.50 -23.96
CA GLY A 305 -1.53 7.62 -24.87
C GLY A 305 -0.70 8.82 -24.43
N LEU A 306 0.27 9.24 -25.25
CA LEU A 306 1.08 10.44 -24.98
C LEU A 306 0.40 11.70 -25.53
N ARG A 307 -0.74 12.08 -24.95
CA ARG A 307 -1.31 13.41 -25.22
C ARG A 307 -0.92 14.31 -24.06
N ASN A 308 0.18 15.06 -24.20
CA ASN A 308 0.54 16.09 -23.23
C ASN A 308 -0.51 17.21 -23.30
N PRO A 309 -1.37 17.38 -22.27
CA PRO A 309 -2.41 18.40 -22.32
C PRO A 309 -1.85 19.82 -22.13
N ASP A 310 -0.62 19.95 -21.64
CA ASP A 310 0.01 21.24 -21.32
C ASP A 310 1.55 21.15 -21.40
N PRO A 311 2.19 21.55 -22.51
CA PRO A 311 3.63 21.44 -22.70
C PRO A 311 4.46 22.35 -21.79
N ASP A 312 3.84 23.32 -21.11
CA ASP A 312 4.52 24.28 -20.23
C ASP A 312 4.57 23.82 -18.76
N LYS A 313 4.06 22.62 -18.44
CA LYS A 313 4.08 22.02 -17.09
C LYS A 313 5.12 20.91 -16.96
N ASP A 314 5.63 20.77 -15.73
CA ASP A 314 6.55 19.69 -15.35
C ASP A 314 6.03 18.31 -15.78
N GLU A 315 6.90 17.55 -16.43
CA GLU A 315 6.59 16.19 -16.91
C GLU A 315 6.52 15.20 -15.74
N GLY A 316 5.64 14.20 -15.84
CA GLY A 316 5.49 13.14 -14.85
C GLY A 316 4.05 12.80 -14.48
N VAL A 317 3.91 11.73 -13.70
CA VAL A 317 2.66 11.43 -12.98
C VAL A 317 2.62 12.23 -11.69
N TYR A 318 1.69 13.18 -11.61
CA TYR A 318 1.55 14.07 -10.44
C TYR A 318 0.24 13.85 -9.67
N TRP A 319 0.32 14.05 -8.35
CA TRP A 319 -0.81 13.92 -7.44
C TRP A 319 -0.94 15.15 -6.55
N SER A 320 -2.04 15.90 -6.69
CA SER A 320 -2.37 16.99 -5.77
C SER A 320 -3.42 16.56 -4.73
N LEU A 321 -3.20 16.90 -3.46
CA LEU A 321 -4.10 16.68 -2.33
C LEU A 321 -4.15 17.94 -1.43
N SER A 322 -5.23 18.12 -0.68
CA SER A 322 -5.40 19.25 0.27
C SER A 322 -5.31 18.72 1.70
N LEU A 323 -4.15 18.86 2.34
CA LEU A 323 -3.86 18.19 3.61
C LEU A 323 -4.24 19.07 4.80
N ALA A 324 -5.29 18.69 5.53
CA ALA A 324 -5.71 19.39 6.75
C ALA A 324 -4.79 19.07 7.95
N HIS A 325 -4.26 17.85 7.99
CA HIS A 325 -3.51 17.32 9.15
C HIS A 325 -1.99 17.46 9.06
N LEU A 326 -1.48 18.25 8.10
CA LEU A 326 -0.04 18.44 7.89
C LEU A 326 0.56 19.45 8.89
N LYS A 327 -0.20 20.46 9.31
CA LYS A 327 0.20 21.44 10.34
C LYS A 327 -0.74 21.34 11.54
N PHE A 328 -0.20 21.48 12.74
CA PHE A 328 -0.98 21.42 13.99
C PHE A 328 -2.03 22.54 14.12
N TYR A 329 -1.90 23.63 13.35
CA TYR A 329 -2.86 24.73 13.25
C TYR A 329 -2.85 25.33 11.83
N GLY A 330 -4.03 25.63 11.26
CA GLY A 330 -4.17 26.39 10.01
C GLY A 330 -5.17 25.79 9.01
N GLU A 331 -5.39 26.52 7.90
CA GLU A 331 -6.21 26.04 6.78
C GLU A 331 -5.51 24.88 6.03
N PRO A 332 -6.27 23.95 5.42
CA PRO A 332 -5.71 22.85 4.64
C PRO A 332 -4.75 23.35 3.55
N VAL A 333 -3.57 22.75 3.48
CA VAL A 333 -2.55 23.15 2.50
C VAL A 333 -2.63 22.24 1.28
N LYS A 334 -2.76 22.83 0.09
CA LYS A 334 -2.65 22.08 -1.16
C LYS A 334 -1.20 21.68 -1.40
N VAL A 335 -0.94 20.38 -1.48
CA VAL A 335 0.38 19.81 -1.79
C VAL A 335 0.28 19.04 -3.09
N THR A 336 1.27 19.18 -3.97
CA THR A 336 1.40 18.38 -5.19
C THR A 336 2.69 17.58 -5.11
N SER A 337 2.59 16.29 -5.40
CA SER A 337 3.75 15.41 -5.54
C SER A 337 3.91 14.96 -6.98
N PHE A 338 5.15 14.71 -7.38
CA PHE A 338 5.53 14.10 -8.65
C PHE A 338 6.15 12.75 -8.37
N THR A 339 5.69 11.72 -9.08
CA THR A 339 6.22 10.36 -8.95
C THR A 339 7.59 10.32 -9.64
N THR A 340 8.64 10.65 -8.90
CA THR A 340 10.05 10.50 -9.31
C THR A 340 10.77 9.61 -8.31
N ARG A 341 11.87 8.97 -8.72
CA ARG A 341 12.68 8.14 -7.82
C ARG A 341 13.27 8.96 -6.65
N ASP A 342 13.38 10.27 -6.81
CA ASP A 342 14.11 11.17 -5.92
C ASP A 342 13.20 12.07 -5.05
N ALA A 343 11.91 11.74 -4.88
CA ALA A 343 10.96 12.54 -4.08
C ALA A 343 11.37 12.76 -2.60
N SER A 344 12.36 12.03 -2.09
CA SER A 344 12.95 12.18 -0.75
C SER A 344 14.32 12.84 -0.72
N ARG A 345 14.92 13.18 -1.87
CA ARG A 345 16.19 13.89 -1.92
C ARG A 345 15.95 15.38 -1.76
N LEU A 346 16.60 15.96 -0.75
CA LEU A 346 16.72 17.40 -0.62
C LEU A 346 17.38 17.95 -1.90
N SER A 347 16.76 18.94 -2.52
CA SER A 347 17.46 19.79 -3.48
C SER A 347 18.67 20.43 -2.80
N ILE A 348 19.66 20.86 -3.58
CA ILE A 348 20.83 21.54 -3.01
C ILE A 348 20.40 22.79 -2.21
N GLY A 349 19.31 23.46 -2.60
CA GLY A 349 18.72 24.58 -1.85
C GLY A 349 18.16 24.16 -0.49
N GLU A 350 17.40 23.07 -0.43
CA GLU A 350 16.88 22.54 0.84
C GLU A 350 17.99 21.99 1.74
N PHE A 351 19.05 21.44 1.16
CA PHE A 351 20.25 21.06 1.90
C PHE A 351 20.94 22.27 2.53
N HIS A 352 21.09 23.38 1.81
CA HIS A 352 21.62 24.62 2.39
C HIS A 352 20.75 25.17 3.53
N LEU A 353 19.42 25.07 3.42
CA LEU A 353 18.51 25.48 4.50
C LEU A 353 18.66 24.59 5.74
N LEU A 354 18.89 23.29 5.55
CA LEU A 354 19.12 22.35 6.64
C LEU A 354 20.47 22.61 7.32
N VAL A 355 21.53 22.89 6.55
CA VAL A 355 22.83 23.31 7.08
C VAL A 355 22.71 24.63 7.84
N LEU A 356 22.02 25.63 7.29
CA LEU A 356 21.78 26.92 7.95
C LEU A 356 21.01 26.73 9.27
N GLY A 357 19.95 25.91 9.24
CA GLY A 357 19.16 25.57 10.44
C GLY A 357 20.00 24.90 11.52
N SER A 358 20.90 23.99 11.13
CA SER A 358 21.83 23.33 12.07
C SER A 358 22.88 24.28 12.66
N MET A 359 23.28 25.34 11.94
CA MET A 359 24.20 26.35 12.46
C MET A 359 23.52 27.33 13.42
N ILE A 360 22.22 27.56 13.24
CA ILE A 360 21.43 28.50 14.05
C ILE A 360 20.80 27.80 15.27
N SER A 361 20.63 26.47 15.27
CA SER A 361 20.05 25.76 16.42
C SER A 361 20.89 25.80 17.68
N ASP A 362 22.19 26.09 17.54
CA ASP A 362 23.16 26.17 18.64
C ASP A 362 23.37 27.61 19.16
N TRP A 363 22.54 28.58 18.74
CA TRP A 363 22.63 29.99 19.14
C TRP A 363 21.61 30.42 20.19
#